data_AF-A0A1L9RYJ4-F1
#
_entry.id   AF-A0A1L9RYJ4-F1
#
_cell.length_a   1.000
_cell.length_b   1.000
_cell.length_c   1.000
_cell.angle_alpha   90.00
_cell.angle_beta   90.00
_cell.angle_gamma   90.00
#
_symmetry.space_group_name_H-M   'P 1'
#
loop_
_entity.id
_entity.type
_entity.pdbx_description
1 polymer ?
#
loop_
_entity_poly.entity_id
_entity_poly.type
_entity_poly.pdbx_seq_one_letter_code
_entity_poly.pdbx_strand_id
1 'polypeptide(L)'
;MAAARDNFKPYIPVAGGADDGWSKEGQATATCYCGAVQLAFPTQGPGLIGTFTCHCVDCRKITASMFATNFIVADTHIKHLRGQETLKSFTQSKTIASGKAMTNCFCSTCG
;
A
#
# COMPACT_ATOMS: atom_id res chain seq x y z
N MET A 1 9.93 -28.80 14.40
CA MET A 1 8.67 -28.99 15.15
C MET A 1 7.89 -27.69 15.09
N ALA A 2 6.67 -27.68 14.55
CA ALA A 2 5.84 -26.47 14.51
C ALA A 2 5.38 -26.14 15.95
N ALA A 3 5.58 -24.90 16.38
CA ALA A 3 5.14 -24.44 17.69
C ALA A 3 3.61 -24.55 17.82
N ALA A 4 3.13 -24.90 19.01
CA ALA A 4 1.70 -25.00 19.31
C ALA A 4 1.01 -23.64 19.05
N ARG A 5 -0.13 -23.67 18.38
CA ARG A 5 -0.92 -22.48 18.05
C ARG A 5 -1.59 -21.94 19.32
N ASP A 6 -1.24 -20.71 19.70
CA ASP A 6 -1.91 -19.97 20.76
C ASP A 6 -3.24 -19.45 20.24
N ASN A 7 -4.31 -20.22 20.45
CA ASN A 7 -5.66 -19.93 19.97
C ASN A 7 -6.31 -18.69 20.62
N PHE A 8 -5.65 -18.08 21.63
CA PHE A 8 -6.14 -16.85 22.27
C PHE A 8 -5.66 -15.57 21.58
N LYS A 9 -4.64 -15.68 20.71
CA LYS A 9 -4.21 -14.55 19.88
C LYS A 9 -4.96 -14.60 18.54
N PRO A 10 -5.55 -13.49 18.08
CA PRO A 10 -6.06 -13.41 16.72
C PRO A 10 -4.96 -13.81 15.74
N TYR A 11 -5.11 -14.97 15.09
CA TYR A 11 -4.19 -15.42 14.05
C TYR A 11 -4.52 -14.65 12.77
N ILE A 12 -3.93 -13.47 12.64
CA ILE A 12 -3.86 -12.77 11.36
C ILE A 12 -2.68 -13.42 10.62
N PRO A 13 -2.92 -14.13 9.50
CA PRO A 13 -1.82 -14.70 8.72
C PRO A 13 -0.88 -13.56 8.30
N VAL A 14 0.43 -13.81 8.41
CA VAL A 14 1.43 -12.80 8.06
C VAL A 14 1.28 -12.46 6.57
N ALA A 15 0.89 -11.21 6.28
CA ALA A 15 0.60 -10.75 4.91
C ALA A 15 1.87 -10.31 4.15
N GLY A 16 3.02 -10.26 4.81
CA GLY A 16 4.31 -9.86 4.27
C GLY A 16 5.45 -10.15 5.26
N GLY A 17 6.54 -9.41 5.19
CA GLY A 17 7.68 -9.52 6.11
C GLY A 17 7.51 -8.77 7.43
N ALA A 18 6.42 -8.01 7.58
CA ALA A 18 6.09 -7.27 8.81
C ALA A 18 4.98 -7.96 9.61
N ASP A 19 5.01 -7.79 10.93
CA ASP A 19 4.07 -8.32 11.92
C ASP A 19 3.32 -7.22 12.71
N ASP A 20 3.47 -5.95 12.32
CA ASP A 20 3.05 -4.77 13.09
C ASP A 20 1.97 -3.89 12.42
N GLY A 21 1.34 -4.39 11.35
CA GLY A 21 0.26 -3.69 10.65
C GLY A 21 -1.04 -3.63 11.48
N TRP A 22 -1.78 -2.52 11.39
CA TRP A 22 -3.02 -2.32 12.15
C TRP A 22 -4.09 -1.51 11.38
N SER A 23 -5.34 -1.64 11.83
CA SER A 23 -6.49 -0.82 11.42
C SER A 23 -7.35 -0.55 12.65
N LYS A 24 -7.38 0.70 13.12
CA LYS A 24 -8.10 1.12 14.33
C LYS A 24 -8.50 2.59 14.25
N GLU A 25 -9.63 2.93 14.87
CA GLU A 25 -10.02 4.32 15.14
C GLU A 25 -10.01 5.24 13.90
N GLY A 26 -10.45 4.71 12.74
CA GLY A 26 -10.51 5.49 11.50
C GLY A 26 -9.17 5.70 10.80
N GLN A 27 -8.12 4.96 11.19
CA GLN A 27 -6.83 4.91 10.52
C GLN A 27 -6.38 3.46 10.29
N ALA A 28 -5.55 3.28 9.27
CA ALA A 28 -4.91 2.00 8.99
C ALA A 28 -3.48 2.20 8.50
N THR A 29 -2.70 1.13 8.55
CA THR A 29 -1.35 1.08 7.97
C THR A 29 -1.28 0.16 6.77
N ALA A 30 -0.39 0.47 5.85
CA ALA A 30 0.04 -0.45 4.81
C ALA A 30 1.57 -0.57 4.82
N THR A 31 2.06 -1.78 4.54
CA THR A 31 3.49 -2.07 4.41
C THR A 31 3.83 -2.52 3.00
N CYS A 32 5.07 -2.33 2.58
CA CYS A 32 5.59 -3.08 1.44
C CYS A 32 5.75 -4.57 1.77
N TYR A 33 6.04 -5.41 0.77
CA TYR A 33 6.13 -6.86 0.97
C TYR A 33 7.20 -7.27 1.97
N CYS A 34 8.38 -6.66 1.96
CA CYS A 34 9.43 -6.97 2.95
C CYS A 34 9.22 -6.31 4.31
N GLY A 35 8.25 -5.41 4.45
CA GLY A 35 7.98 -4.69 5.69
C GLY A 35 8.85 -3.46 5.96
N ALA A 36 9.87 -3.16 5.13
CA ALA A 36 10.78 -2.03 5.34
C ALA A 36 10.08 -0.66 5.26
N VAL A 37 9.06 -0.53 4.40
CA VAL A 37 8.22 0.67 4.28
C VAL A 37 6.92 0.45 5.02
N GLN A 38 6.48 1.47 5.77
CA GLN A 38 5.12 1.52 6.32
C GLN A 38 4.55 2.92 6.23
N LEU A 39 3.30 3.00 5.77
CA LEU A 39 2.49 4.21 5.71
C LEU A 39 1.32 4.10 6.68
N ALA A 40 0.84 5.23 7.18
CA ALA A 40 -0.45 5.35 7.85
C ALA A 40 -1.35 6.35 7.12
N PHE A 41 -2.63 6.03 7.03
CA PHE A 41 -3.63 6.84 6.33
C PHE A 41 -5.02 6.69 6.99
N PRO A 42 -5.91 7.66 6.81
CA PRO A 42 -7.29 7.56 7.30
C PRO A 42 -8.10 6.55 6.47
N THR A 43 -9.01 5.85 7.14
CA THR A 43 -9.99 4.94 6.52
C THR A 43 -11.37 5.57 6.37
N GLN A 44 -11.55 6.80 6.85
CA GLN A 44 -12.79 7.58 6.77
C GLN A 44 -12.48 9.09 6.87
N GLY A 45 -13.47 9.92 6.54
CA GLY A 45 -13.35 11.37 6.66
C GLY A 45 -12.54 12.03 5.52
N PRO A 46 -12.14 13.30 5.67
CA PRO A 46 -11.73 14.16 4.56
C PRO A 46 -10.42 13.72 3.87
N GLY A 47 -9.58 12.94 4.55
CA GLY A 47 -8.33 12.45 3.98
C GLY A 47 -8.50 11.27 3.03
N LEU A 48 -9.58 10.49 3.14
CA LEU A 48 -9.92 9.42 2.21
C LEU A 48 -10.85 9.96 1.12
N ILE A 49 -10.31 10.17 -0.07
CA ILE A 49 -11.01 10.84 -1.18
C ILE A 49 -11.92 9.87 -1.93
N GLY A 50 -11.51 8.62 -2.10
CA GLY A 50 -12.33 7.62 -2.77
C GLY A 50 -11.67 6.27 -2.92
N THR A 51 -12.47 5.27 -3.29
CA THR A 51 -12.05 3.89 -3.52
C THR A 51 -12.59 3.43 -4.87
N PHE A 52 -11.78 2.73 -5.67
CA PHE A 52 -12.17 2.34 -7.02
C PHE A 52 -11.41 1.11 -7.50
N THR A 53 -12.03 0.37 -8.42
CA THR A 53 -11.38 -0.70 -9.16
C THR A 53 -10.87 -0.17 -10.49
N CYS A 54 -9.59 -0.40 -10.80
CA CYS A 54 -8.95 0.08 -12.01
C CYS A 54 -8.47 -1.07 -12.91
N HIS A 55 -8.78 -0.94 -14.20
CA HIS A 55 -8.41 -1.90 -15.24
C HIS A 55 -7.38 -1.37 -16.23
N CYS A 56 -6.79 -0.19 -15.98
CA CYS A 56 -5.80 0.38 -16.89
C CYS A 56 -4.55 -0.51 -16.97
N VAL A 57 -3.80 -0.36 -18.07
CA VAL A 57 -2.59 -1.16 -18.33
C VAL A 57 -1.57 -0.99 -17.21
N ASP A 58 -1.40 0.24 -16.72
CA ASP A 58 -0.46 0.56 -15.63
C ASP A 58 -0.83 -0.14 -14.34
N CYS A 59 -2.09 -0.06 -13.89
CA CYS A 59 -2.53 -0.75 -12.68
C CYS A 59 -2.33 -2.26 -12.79
N ARG A 60 -2.67 -2.86 -13.94
CA ARG A 60 -2.44 -4.29 -14.20
C ARG A 60 -0.96 -4.67 -14.12
N LYS A 61 -0.08 -3.82 -14.65
CA LYS A 61 1.38 -4.05 -14.66
C LYS A 61 2.01 -3.84 -13.29
N ILE A 62 1.64 -2.77 -12.59
CA ILE A 62 2.17 -2.41 -11.26
C ILE A 62 1.77 -3.46 -10.23
N THR A 63 0.51 -3.91 -10.24
CA THR A 63 0.02 -4.87 -9.24
C THR A 63 0.12 -6.33 -9.69
N ALA A 64 0.71 -6.60 -10.85
CA ALA A 64 0.79 -7.93 -11.47
C ALA A 64 -0.55 -8.70 -11.47
N SER A 65 -1.67 -8.00 -11.68
CA SER A 65 -3.03 -8.53 -11.57
C SER A 65 -3.88 -8.16 -12.79
N MET A 66 -5.05 -8.78 -12.93
CA MET A 66 -6.03 -8.44 -13.97
C MET A 66 -6.70 -7.08 -13.73
N PHE A 67 -6.69 -6.60 -12.48
CA PHE A 67 -7.15 -5.29 -12.04
C PHE A 67 -6.53 -4.95 -10.69
N ALA A 68 -6.61 -3.67 -10.32
CA ALA A 68 -6.19 -3.18 -9.01
C ALA A 68 -7.39 -2.57 -8.28
N THR A 69 -7.53 -2.90 -6.99
CA THR A 69 -8.42 -2.17 -6.09
C THR A 69 -7.60 -1.10 -5.41
N ASN A 70 -7.92 0.15 -5.68
CA ASN A 70 -7.16 1.31 -5.23
C ASN A 70 -8.02 2.22 -4.36
N PHE A 71 -7.36 3.08 -3.60
CA PHE A 71 -7.98 4.18 -2.90
C PHE A 71 -7.11 5.42 -3.02
N ILE A 72 -7.73 6.58 -2.88
CA ILE A 72 -7.08 7.88 -3.02
C ILE A 72 -7.06 8.53 -1.64
N VAL A 73 -5.86 8.89 -1.18
CA VAL A 73 -5.65 9.61 0.06
C VAL A 73 -5.04 10.97 -0.27
N ALA A 74 -5.50 12.03 0.40
CA ALA A 74 -4.87 13.33 0.31
C ALA A 74 -3.43 13.26 0.85
N ASP A 75 -2.47 13.84 0.15
CA ASP A 75 -1.05 13.82 0.53
C ASP A 75 -0.83 14.37 1.96
N THR A 76 -1.56 15.42 2.32
CA THR A 76 -1.57 16.02 3.67
C THR A 76 -2.03 15.07 4.79
N HIS A 77 -2.61 13.93 4.45
CA HIS A 77 -3.16 12.94 5.38
C HIS A 77 -2.40 11.61 5.36
N ILE A 78 -1.35 11.48 4.53
CA ILE A 78 -0.45 10.33 4.54
C ILE A 78 0.68 10.60 5.53
N LYS A 79 1.04 9.58 6.32
CA LYS A 79 2.22 9.61 7.19
C LYS A 79 3.15 8.47 6.84
N HIS A 80 4.43 8.79 6.61
CA HIS A 80 5.48 7.79 6.53
C HIS A 80 5.90 7.40 7.95
N LEU A 81 5.59 6.15 8.35
CA LEU A 81 5.98 5.64 9.68
C LEU A 81 7.41 5.12 9.69
N ARG A 82 7.84 4.49 8.58
CA ARG A 82 9.22 4.03 8.36
C ARG A 82 9.54 3.83 6.88
N GLY A 83 10.83 3.79 6.56
CA GLY A 83 11.35 3.35 5.25
C GLY A 83 11.16 4.34 4.12
N GLN A 84 10.91 5.63 4.41
CA GLN A 84 10.75 6.66 3.37
C GLN A 84 12.00 6.78 2.50
N GLU A 85 13.18 6.61 3.08
CA GLU A 85 14.48 6.59 2.41
C GLU A 85 14.69 5.37 1.48
N THR A 86 13.93 4.29 1.71
CA THR A 86 13.96 3.08 0.87
C THR A 86 13.01 3.16 -0.32
N LEU A 87 12.21 4.23 -0.42
CA LEU A 87 11.32 4.43 -1.55
C LEU A 87 12.10 4.92 -2.78
N LYS A 88 11.80 4.29 -3.91
CA LYS A 88 12.17 4.76 -5.24
C LYS A 88 10.92 5.19 -5.98
N SER A 89 11.07 6.17 -6.86
CA SER A 89 9.98 6.69 -7.68
C SER A 89 10.30 6.50 -9.16
N PHE A 90 9.29 6.12 -9.93
CA PHE A 90 9.35 6.08 -11.38
C PHE A 90 8.18 6.89 -11.97
N THR A 91 8.49 7.82 -12.87
CA THR A 91 7.51 8.72 -13.47
C THR A 91 7.47 8.57 -14.99
N GLN A 92 6.27 8.43 -15.55
CA GLN A 92 6.07 8.38 -17.00
C GLN A 92 4.65 8.83 -17.37
N SER A 93 4.42 9.16 -18.65
CA SER A 93 3.10 9.56 -19.18
C SER A 93 2.66 8.79 -20.43
N LYS A 94 3.52 7.92 -20.97
CA LYS A 94 3.35 7.23 -22.26
C LYS A 94 2.13 6.32 -22.30
N THR A 95 1.82 5.63 -21.21
CA THR A 95 0.69 4.68 -21.13
C THR A 95 -0.53 5.26 -20.41
N ILE A 96 -0.45 6.51 -19.96
CA ILE A 96 -1.52 7.18 -19.22
C ILE A 96 -2.52 7.80 -20.18
N ALA A 97 -3.78 7.34 -20.10
CA ALA A 97 -4.85 7.78 -21.02
C ALA A 97 -5.07 9.31 -21.03
N SER A 98 -4.85 9.99 -19.90
CA SER A 98 -4.99 11.45 -19.80
C SER A 98 -3.77 12.22 -20.32
N GLY A 99 -2.69 11.55 -20.73
CA GLY A 99 -1.41 12.14 -21.12
C GLY A 99 -0.63 12.83 -19.99
N LYS A 100 -1.17 12.80 -18.76
CA LYS A 100 -0.51 13.37 -17.57
C LYS A 100 0.58 12.43 -17.06
N ALA A 101 1.59 12.99 -16.41
CA ALA A 101 2.60 12.19 -15.72
C ALA A 101 1.98 11.45 -14.54
N MET A 102 2.32 10.17 -14.40
CA MET A 102 2.00 9.35 -13.23
C MET A 102 3.31 8.90 -12.59
N THR A 103 3.42 9.11 -11.28
CA THR A 103 4.58 8.70 -10.48
C THR A 103 4.19 7.51 -9.61
N ASN A 104 4.89 6.40 -9.76
CA ASN A 104 4.74 5.23 -8.90
C ASN A 104 5.90 5.17 -7.91
N CYS A 105 5.59 4.98 -6.62
CA CYS A 105 6.57 4.85 -5.55
C CYS A 105 6.60 3.40 -5.06
N PHE A 106 7.80 2.82 -4.96
CA PHE A 106 7.98 1.40 -4.63
C PHE A 106 9.21 1.19 -3.75
N CYS A 107 9.24 0.09 -3.00
CA CYS A 107 10.34 -0.22 -2.10
C CYS A 107 11.55 -0.71 -2.92
N SER A 108 12.73 -0.14 -2.69
CA SER A 108 13.95 -0.58 -3.37
C SER A 108 14.34 -2.04 -3.09
N THR A 109 13.80 -2.63 -2.03
CA THR A 109 14.12 -4.00 -1.60
C THR A 109 13.18 -5.05 -2.18
N CYS A 110 11.89 -4.75 -2.31
CA CYS A 110 10.89 -5.75 -2.71
C CYS A 110 10.00 -5.35 -3.90
N GLY A 111 10.27 -4.19 -4.50
CA GLY A 111 9.42 -3.59 -5.54
C GLY A 111 8.22 -2.87 -4.96
#